data_AF-A0A8J7DYH3-F1
#
_entry.id   AF-A0A8J7DYH3-F1
#
_cell.length_a   1.000
_cell.length_b   1.000
_cell.length_c   1.000
_cell.angle_alpha   90.00
_cell.angle_beta   90.00
_cell.angle_gamma   90.00
#
_symmetry.space_group_name_H-M   'P 1'
#
loop_
_entity.id
_entity.type
_entity.pdbx_description
1 polymer ?
#
loop_
_entity_poly.entity_id
_entity_poly.type
_entity_poly.pdbx_seq_one_letter_code
_entity_poly.pdbx_strand_id
1 'polypeptide(L)'
;MPLSRILDQLGDGNPQLYRELRSRVQLYKVVFVAGMAFFVQLSLCLFFARQISVQAHRYSRYVSWDGLGNWMVRWQLWSWDLFVVLSGIQVLMLFGLGTYLLVSDFIREKRRGTLDFIRFSPRSRQNILIGKILGVPILLYLFSGLMVPLHCASGLAAKLPLSVVLGFDIVLLVSCTLFYGMALFLTQVASDWGRNPSSIQH
;
A
#
# COMPACT_ATOMS: atom_id res chain seq x y z
N MET A 1 2.67 27.09 -5.50
CA MET A 1 2.27 27.60 -4.17
C MET A 1 0.93 27.05 -3.58
N PRO A 2 0.37 25.89 -3.99
CA PRO A 2 -0.70 25.24 -3.20
C PRO A 2 -0.19 24.18 -2.21
N LEU A 3 0.98 23.58 -2.48
CA LEU A 3 1.54 22.49 -1.66
C LEU A 3 1.98 22.95 -0.26
N SER A 4 2.54 24.16 -0.13
CA SER A 4 2.96 24.72 1.16
C SER A 4 1.77 24.90 2.11
N ARG A 5 0.67 25.47 1.61
CA ARG A 5 -0.55 25.73 2.42
C ARG A 5 -1.19 24.45 2.97
N ILE A 6 -1.16 23.36 2.18
CA ILE A 6 -1.66 22.04 2.60
C ILE A 6 -0.71 21.43 3.65
N LEU A 7 0.61 21.56 3.47
CA LEU A 7 1.58 21.10 4.46
C LEU A 7 1.50 21.90 5.77
N ASP A 8 1.27 23.21 5.71
CA ASP A 8 1.13 24.07 6.88
C ASP A 8 -0.13 23.71 7.68
N GLN A 9 -1.28 23.53 7.01
CA GLN A 9 -2.51 23.05 7.65
C GLN A 9 -2.39 21.64 8.23
N LEU A 10 -1.67 20.72 7.56
CA LEU A 10 -1.37 19.39 8.08
C LEU A 10 -0.42 19.44 9.28
N GLY A 11 0.52 20.39 9.28
CA GLY A 11 1.44 20.69 10.38
C GLY A 11 0.71 21.15 11.62
N ASP A 12 -0.28 22.05 11.47
CA ASP A 12 -1.10 22.57 12.56
C ASP A 12 -2.06 21.49 13.13
N GLY A 13 -2.67 20.67 12.26
CA GLY A 13 -3.60 19.63 12.67
C GLY A 13 -2.93 18.41 13.30
N ASN A 14 -1.84 17.90 12.71
CA ASN A 14 -1.10 16.77 13.26
C ASN A 14 0.43 16.87 13.08
N PRO A 15 1.15 17.52 14.02
CA PRO A 15 2.62 17.63 13.98
C PRO A 15 3.36 16.28 13.90
N GLN A 16 2.76 15.19 14.42
CA GLN A 16 3.34 13.86 14.29
C GLN A 16 3.33 13.38 12.84
N LEU A 17 2.20 13.58 12.14
CA LEU A 17 2.09 13.25 10.72
C LEU A 17 3.06 14.08 9.89
N TYR A 18 3.16 15.39 10.17
CA TYR A 18 4.11 16.27 9.50
C TYR A 18 5.56 15.79 9.66
N ARG A 19 5.96 15.35 10.86
CA ARG A 19 7.29 14.77 11.11
C ARG A 19 7.56 13.53 10.25
N GLU A 20 6.60 12.61 10.16
CA GLU A 20 6.73 11.41 9.34
C GLU A 20 6.78 11.75 7.84
N LEU A 21 5.89 12.62 7.37
CA LEU A 21 5.85 13.04 5.96
C LEU A 21 7.15 13.71 5.56
N ARG A 22 7.64 14.69 6.33
CA ARG A 22 8.87 15.42 6.00
C ARG A 22 10.10 14.53 5.98
N SER A 23 10.18 13.54 6.86
CA SER A 23 11.33 12.61 6.93
C SER A 23 11.30 11.54 5.84
N ARG A 24 10.12 11.12 5.39
CA ARG A 24 9.96 10.01 4.43
C ARG A 24 9.75 10.48 3.00
N VAL A 25 9.03 11.57 2.77
CA VAL A 25 8.73 12.15 1.46
C VAL A 25 9.88 13.04 1.01
N GLN A 26 11.00 12.40 0.66
CA GLN A 26 12.14 13.06 0.02
C GLN A 26 12.06 12.82 -1.49
N LEU A 27 12.37 13.84 -2.30
CA LEU A 27 12.18 13.77 -3.75
C LEU A 27 12.81 12.52 -4.38
N TYR A 28 14.04 12.18 -4.00
CA TYR A 28 14.72 11.00 -4.52
C TYR A 28 13.98 9.68 -4.19
N LYS A 29 13.34 9.59 -3.01
CA LYS A 29 12.53 8.42 -2.63
C LYS A 29 11.23 8.37 -3.42
N VAL A 30 10.58 9.51 -3.61
CA VAL A 30 9.33 9.63 -4.39
C VAL A 30 9.58 9.23 -5.84
N VAL A 31 10.63 9.78 -6.46
CA VAL A 31 11.03 9.43 -7.83
C VAL A 31 11.39 7.95 -7.95
N PHE A 32 12.15 7.41 -7.00
CA PHE A 32 12.48 5.99 -6.98
C PHE A 32 11.23 5.10 -6.90
N VAL A 33 10.31 5.41 -5.98
CA VAL A 33 9.05 4.67 -5.81
C VAL A 33 8.18 4.76 -7.07
N ALA A 34 8.08 5.94 -7.68
CA ALA A 34 7.33 6.12 -8.92
C ALA A 34 7.96 5.33 -10.08
N GLY A 35 9.28 5.35 -10.20
CA GLY A 35 10.02 4.54 -11.17
C GLY A 35 9.80 3.04 -10.97
N MET A 36 9.82 2.57 -9.72
CA MET A 36 9.54 1.18 -9.39
C MET A 36 8.09 0.78 -9.71
N ALA A 37 7.11 1.64 -9.38
CA ALA A 37 5.70 1.40 -9.71
C ALA A 37 5.49 1.31 -11.23
N PHE A 38 6.12 2.20 -11.99
CA PHE A 38 6.09 2.16 -13.45
C PHE A 38 6.75 0.89 -13.99
N PHE A 39 7.93 0.53 -13.48
CA PHE A 39 8.65 -0.66 -13.91
C PHE A 39 7.86 -1.95 -13.66
N VAL A 40 7.22 -2.09 -12.49
CA VAL A 40 6.36 -3.23 -12.16
C VAL A 40 5.16 -3.30 -13.10
N GLN A 41 4.47 -2.18 -13.34
CA GLN A 41 3.33 -2.12 -14.26
C GLN A 41 3.72 -2.47 -15.69
N LEU A 42 4.83 -1.92 -16.18
CA LEU A 42 5.37 -2.23 -17.51
C LEU A 42 5.72 -3.71 -17.62
N SER A 43 6.41 -4.25 -16.62
CA SER A 43 6.79 -5.67 -16.59
C SER A 43 5.58 -6.59 -16.62
N LEU A 44 4.51 -6.27 -15.86
CA LEU A 44 3.26 -7.01 -15.90
C LEU A 44 2.60 -6.95 -17.27
N CYS A 45 2.50 -5.75 -17.87
CA CYS A 45 1.90 -5.59 -19.19
C CYS A 45 2.67 -6.40 -20.25
N LEU A 46 4.00 -6.34 -20.24
CA LEU A 46 4.84 -7.13 -21.15
C LEU A 46 4.72 -8.64 -20.90
N PHE A 47 4.66 -9.06 -19.63
CA PHE A 47 4.47 -10.46 -19.25
C PHE A 47 3.15 -11.03 -19.80
N PHE A 48 2.05 -10.28 -19.65
CA PHE A 48 0.75 -10.68 -20.17
C PHE A 48 0.65 -10.52 -21.70
N ALA A 49 1.32 -9.52 -22.29
CA ALA A 49 1.39 -9.38 -23.75
C ALA A 49 2.13 -10.55 -24.40
N ARG A 50 3.21 -11.04 -23.78
CA ARG A 50 3.96 -12.22 -24.26
C ARG A 50 3.09 -13.47 -24.33
N GLN A 51 2.09 -13.60 -23.44
CA GLN A 51 1.18 -14.75 -23.43
C GLN A 51 0.15 -14.75 -24.59
N ILE A 52 0.03 -13.63 -25.31
CA ILE A 52 -0.82 -13.53 -26.52
C ILE A 52 -0.09 -14.15 -27.75
N SER A 53 1.16 -14.62 -27.62
CA SER A 53 1.96 -15.14 -28.75
C SER A 53 1.25 -16.25 -29.56
N VAL A 54 1.16 -16.00 -30.86
CA VAL A 54 0.47 -16.80 -31.89
C VAL A 54 1.15 -18.15 -32.16
N GLN A 55 2.42 -18.29 -31.82
CA GLN A 55 3.19 -19.53 -32.02
C GLN A 55 2.73 -20.70 -31.14
N ALA A 56 1.92 -20.44 -30.10
CA ALA A 56 1.36 -21.48 -29.25
C ALA A 56 0.04 -22.02 -29.83
N HIS A 57 0.09 -22.65 -31.01
CA HIS A 57 -1.07 -23.20 -31.74
C HIS A 57 -1.95 -24.21 -30.98
N ARG A 58 -1.62 -24.59 -29.72
CA ARG A 58 -2.44 -25.49 -28.90
C ARG A 58 -2.74 -25.03 -27.47
N TYR A 59 -2.11 -23.99 -26.94
CA TYR A 59 -2.21 -23.67 -25.49
C TYR A 59 -2.18 -22.17 -25.13
N SER A 60 -2.73 -21.28 -25.97
CA SER A 60 -2.91 -19.87 -25.56
C SER A 60 -4.23 -19.66 -24.82
N ARG A 61 -4.18 -19.24 -23.56
CA ARG A 61 -5.36 -18.94 -22.73
C ARG A 61 -6.20 -17.78 -23.30
N TYR A 62 -5.55 -16.82 -23.96
CA TYR A 62 -6.16 -15.56 -24.40
C TYR A 62 -6.54 -15.54 -25.88
N VAL A 63 -6.21 -16.57 -26.66
CA VAL A 63 -6.56 -16.63 -28.09
C VAL A 63 -7.70 -17.61 -28.28
N SER A 64 -8.72 -17.18 -29.01
CA SER A 64 -9.81 -18.00 -29.52
C SER A 64 -9.89 -17.86 -31.04
N TRP A 65 -10.60 -18.78 -31.69
CA TRP A 65 -10.85 -18.75 -33.12
C TRP A 65 -12.34 -18.51 -33.35
N ASP A 66 -12.70 -17.66 -34.31
CA ASP A 66 -14.09 -17.55 -34.74
C ASP A 66 -14.50 -18.76 -35.61
N GLY A 67 -15.79 -18.85 -35.93
CA GLY A 67 -16.31 -19.89 -36.83
C GLY A 67 -15.81 -19.79 -38.29
N LEU A 68 -15.05 -18.74 -38.62
CA LEU A 68 -14.47 -18.48 -39.93
C LEU A 68 -12.94 -18.75 -39.96
N GLY A 69 -12.36 -19.18 -38.83
CA GLY A 69 -10.93 -19.45 -38.70
C GLY A 69 -10.04 -18.22 -38.47
N ASN A 70 -10.61 -17.04 -38.22
CA ASN A 70 -9.84 -15.85 -37.82
C ASN A 70 -9.44 -15.93 -36.35
N TRP A 71 -8.24 -15.44 -36.06
CA TRP A 71 -7.76 -15.34 -34.69
C TRP A 71 -8.42 -14.16 -33.96
N MET A 72 -8.85 -14.39 -32.72
CA MET A 72 -9.48 -13.38 -31.86
C MET A 72 -8.83 -13.40 -30.48
N VAL A 73 -8.42 -12.23 -29.99
CA VAL A 73 -7.92 -12.07 -28.61
C VAL A 73 -9.09 -11.86 -27.66
N ARG A 74 -9.15 -12.66 -26.60
CA ARG A 74 -10.09 -12.54 -25.49
C ARG A 74 -9.62 -11.42 -24.54
N TRP A 75 -9.71 -10.17 -25.00
CA TRP A 75 -9.32 -8.98 -24.22
C TRP A 75 -9.96 -8.90 -22.85
N GLN A 76 -11.19 -9.41 -22.72
CA GLN A 76 -11.90 -9.48 -21.45
C GLN A 76 -11.20 -10.40 -20.44
N LEU A 77 -10.76 -11.60 -20.85
CA LEU A 77 -10.05 -12.53 -19.98
C LEU A 77 -8.63 -12.03 -19.66
N TRP A 78 -7.97 -11.44 -20.66
CA TRP A 78 -6.65 -10.82 -20.48
C TRP A 78 -6.69 -9.71 -19.43
N SER A 79 -7.68 -8.84 -19.52
CA SER A 79 -7.87 -7.73 -18.57
C SER A 79 -8.27 -8.22 -17.19
N TRP A 80 -9.05 -9.31 -17.12
CA TRP A 80 -9.41 -9.96 -15.85
C TRP A 80 -8.19 -10.47 -15.11
N ASP A 81 -7.32 -11.23 -15.77
CA ASP A 81 -6.13 -11.80 -15.13
C ASP A 81 -5.16 -10.68 -14.69
N LEU A 82 -5.03 -9.61 -15.48
CA LEU A 82 -4.26 -8.43 -15.09
C LEU A 82 -4.85 -7.74 -13.84
N PHE A 83 -6.17 -7.55 -13.80
CA PHE A 83 -6.87 -6.99 -12.64
C PHE A 83 -6.64 -7.82 -11.36
N VAL A 84 -6.73 -9.15 -11.46
CA VAL A 84 -6.51 -10.07 -10.33
C VAL A 84 -5.07 -9.97 -9.81
N VAL A 85 -4.07 -9.96 -10.69
CA VAL A 85 -2.66 -9.85 -10.28
C VAL A 85 -2.38 -8.48 -9.63
N LEU A 86 -2.90 -7.39 -10.20
CA LEU A 86 -2.77 -6.06 -9.61
C LEU A 86 -3.46 -5.98 -8.24
N SER A 87 -4.62 -6.63 -8.08
CA SER A 87 -5.32 -6.74 -6.79
C SER A 87 -4.47 -7.49 -5.76
N GLY A 88 -3.88 -8.63 -6.15
CA GLY A 88 -2.99 -9.41 -5.28
C GLY A 88 -1.76 -8.63 -4.83
N ILE A 89 -1.13 -7.88 -5.75
CA ILE A 89 0.00 -7.01 -5.40
C ILE A 89 -0.43 -5.93 -4.40
N GLN A 90 -1.57 -5.27 -4.62
CA GLN A 90 -2.07 -4.26 -3.69
C GLN A 90 -2.35 -4.83 -2.30
N VAL A 91 -2.94 -6.02 -2.22
CA VAL A 91 -3.14 -6.73 -0.95
C VAL A 91 -1.80 -7.00 -0.28
N LEU A 92 -0.84 -7.65 -0.95
CA LEU A 92 0.45 -7.99 -0.34
C LEU A 92 1.23 -6.75 0.11
N MET A 93 1.22 -5.70 -0.71
CA MET A 93 1.92 -4.46 -0.43
C MET A 93 1.27 -3.73 0.74
N LEU A 94 -0.01 -3.34 0.63
CA LEU A 94 -0.67 -2.58 1.69
C LEU A 94 -0.83 -3.42 2.95
N PHE A 95 -1.38 -4.63 2.86
CA PHE A 95 -1.62 -5.43 4.06
C PHE A 95 -0.33 -5.95 4.69
N GLY A 96 0.48 -6.70 3.93
CA GLY A 96 1.67 -7.38 4.46
C GLY A 96 2.80 -6.39 4.76
N LEU A 97 3.31 -5.73 3.72
CA LEU A 97 4.44 -4.82 3.87
C LEU A 97 4.08 -3.60 4.74
N GLY A 98 2.88 -3.05 4.61
CA GLY A 98 2.45 -1.90 5.42
C GLY A 98 2.37 -2.22 6.92
N THR A 99 1.87 -3.39 7.31
CA THR A 99 1.86 -3.83 8.71
C THR A 99 3.28 -3.98 9.24
N TYR A 100 4.16 -4.62 8.46
CA TYR A 100 5.57 -4.76 8.82
C TYR A 100 6.27 -3.42 9.02
N LEU A 101 6.05 -2.45 8.14
CA LEU A 101 6.64 -1.10 8.24
C LEU A 101 6.22 -0.39 9.53
N LEU A 102 4.95 -0.51 9.92
CA LEU A 102 4.44 0.10 11.15
C LEU A 102 5.02 -0.55 12.41
N VAL A 103 5.03 -1.88 12.47
CA VAL A 103 5.54 -2.63 13.63
C VAL A 103 7.05 -2.40 13.79
N SER A 104 7.81 -2.50 12.69
CA SER A 104 9.27 -2.31 12.73
C SER A 104 9.65 -0.87 13.12
N ASP A 105 8.90 0.12 12.63
CA ASP A 105 9.08 1.52 13.02
C ASP A 105 8.79 1.73 14.52
N PHE A 106 7.69 1.19 15.02
CA PHE A 106 7.32 1.25 16.44
C PHE A 106 8.40 0.65 17.33
N ILE A 107 8.87 -0.56 17.01
CA ILE A 107 9.92 -1.25 17.77
C ILE A 107 11.23 -0.44 17.74
N ARG A 108 11.58 0.16 16.60
CA ARG A 108 12.80 0.96 16.46
C ARG A 108 12.74 2.25 17.26
N GLU A 109 11.60 2.95 17.26
CA GLU A 109 11.41 4.14 18.09
C GLU A 109 11.38 3.84 19.58
N LYS A 110 10.78 2.71 19.98
CA LYS A 110 10.81 2.27 21.38
C LYS A 110 12.25 1.99 21.84
N ARG A 111 13.05 1.30 21.03
CA ARG A 111 14.48 1.04 21.32
C ARG A 111 15.33 2.29 21.43
N ARG A 112 14.97 3.37 20.73
CA ARG A 112 15.70 4.65 20.77
C ARG A 112 15.29 5.57 21.93
N GLY A 113 14.35 5.14 22.79
CA GLY A 113 13.84 5.95 23.91
C GLY A 113 13.00 7.16 23.48
N THR A 114 12.76 7.36 22.19
CA THR A 114 11.98 8.50 21.68
C THR A 114 10.48 8.38 22.00
N LEU A 115 10.01 7.17 22.32
CA LEU A 115 8.62 6.94 22.73
C LEU A 115 8.34 7.43 24.16
N ASP A 116 9.34 7.35 25.05
CA ASP A 116 9.18 7.73 26.47
C ASP A 116 9.20 9.25 26.66
N PHE A 117 9.89 10.01 25.79
CA PHE A 117 9.79 11.48 25.76
C PHE A 117 8.39 11.99 25.38
N ILE A 118 7.66 11.23 24.56
CA ILE A 118 6.30 11.60 24.11
C ILE A 118 5.26 11.39 25.24
N ARG A 119 5.54 10.50 26.21
CA ARG A 119 4.68 10.30 27.40
C ARG A 119 4.58 11.54 28.30
N PHE A 120 5.53 12.48 28.21
CA PHE A 120 5.51 13.75 28.95
C PHE A 120 4.88 14.91 28.17
N SER A 121 4.51 14.72 26.90
CA SER A 121 3.78 15.75 26.14
C SER A 121 2.27 15.62 26.39
N PRO A 122 1.53 16.73 26.62
CA PRO A 122 0.09 16.72 26.89
C PRO A 122 -0.75 16.48 25.61
N ARG A 123 -0.39 15.49 24.80
CA ARG A 123 -1.01 15.22 23.50
C ARG A 123 -1.75 13.89 23.51
N SER A 124 -2.92 13.85 22.86
CA SER A 124 -3.73 12.64 22.82
C SER A 124 -2.99 11.51 22.10
N ARG A 125 -2.96 10.33 22.74
CA ARG A 125 -2.37 9.09 22.21
C ARG A 125 -2.90 8.74 20.80
N GLN A 126 -4.17 9.08 20.54
CA GLN A 126 -4.86 8.85 19.26
C GLN A 126 -4.24 9.66 18.11
N ASN A 127 -3.91 10.94 18.31
CA ASN A 127 -3.31 11.77 17.25
C ASN A 127 -1.92 11.30 16.84
N ILE A 128 -1.16 10.74 17.78
CA ILE A 128 0.15 10.13 17.48
C ILE A 128 -0.03 8.86 16.64
N LEU A 129 -0.99 8.02 17.00
CA LEU A 129 -1.25 6.74 16.33
C LEU A 129 -1.74 6.96 14.89
N ILE A 130 -2.70 7.87 14.69
CA ILE A 130 -3.19 8.26 13.35
C ILE A 130 -2.05 8.83 12.50
N GLY A 131 -1.20 9.66 13.10
CA GLY A 131 -0.02 10.20 12.41
C GLY A 131 0.95 9.13 11.93
N LYS A 132 1.11 8.03 12.70
CA LYS A 132 1.91 6.89 12.28
C LYS A 132 1.25 6.06 11.19
N ILE A 133 -0.02 5.72 11.37
CA ILE A 133 -0.80 4.95 10.39
C ILE A 133 -0.75 5.63 9.01
N LEU A 134 -0.94 6.95 8.96
CA LEU A 134 -0.94 7.71 7.72
C LEU A 134 0.48 8.01 7.20
N GLY A 135 1.44 8.28 8.09
CA GLY A 135 2.76 8.79 7.72
C GLY A 135 3.81 7.71 7.45
N VAL A 136 3.83 6.63 8.22
CA VAL A 136 4.89 5.60 8.14
C VAL A 136 4.89 4.87 6.78
N PRO A 137 3.75 4.33 6.30
CA PRO A 137 3.65 3.71 4.99
C PRO A 137 3.36 4.70 3.84
N ILE A 138 3.66 6.01 3.98
CA ILE A 138 3.28 7.00 2.95
C ILE A 138 3.82 6.70 1.54
N LEU A 139 5.07 6.20 1.45
CA LEU A 139 5.66 5.82 0.17
C LEU A 139 5.01 4.56 -0.41
N LEU A 140 4.52 3.68 0.45
CA LEU A 140 3.77 2.49 0.04
C LEU A 140 2.38 2.88 -0.47
N TYR A 141 1.72 3.85 0.17
CA TYR A 141 0.47 4.43 -0.34
C TYR A 141 0.67 5.10 -1.70
N LEU A 142 1.78 5.81 -1.90
CA LEU A 142 2.12 6.37 -3.20
C LEU A 142 2.30 5.26 -4.25
N PHE A 143 3.08 4.22 -3.93
CA PHE A 143 3.28 3.08 -4.83
C PHE A 143 1.93 2.45 -5.24
N SER A 144 1.09 2.11 -4.26
CA SER A 144 -0.24 1.53 -4.52
C SER A 144 -1.14 2.49 -5.29
N GLY A 145 -1.16 3.77 -4.93
CA GLY A 145 -1.94 4.81 -5.63
C GLY A 145 -1.55 4.96 -7.09
N LEU A 146 -0.26 4.79 -7.43
CA LEU A 146 0.20 4.78 -8.83
C LEU A 146 -0.21 3.52 -9.60
N MET A 147 -0.58 2.43 -8.93
CA MET A 147 -1.10 1.22 -9.56
C MET A 147 -2.62 1.27 -9.81
N VAL A 148 -3.35 2.10 -9.04
CA VAL A 148 -4.82 2.22 -9.14
C VAL A 148 -5.30 2.53 -10.56
N PRO A 149 -4.70 3.44 -11.36
CA PRO A 149 -5.18 3.72 -12.70
C PRO A 149 -5.21 2.48 -13.61
N LEU A 150 -4.16 1.66 -13.59
CA LEU A 150 -4.09 0.43 -14.38
C LEU A 150 -5.03 -0.66 -13.81
N HIS A 151 -5.18 -0.73 -12.49
CA HIS A 151 -6.12 -1.65 -11.84
C HIS A 151 -7.58 -1.31 -12.19
N CYS A 152 -7.98 -0.04 -12.11
CA CYS A 152 -9.32 0.38 -12.53
C CYS A 152 -9.53 0.16 -14.03
N ALA A 153 -8.56 0.53 -14.88
CA ALA A 153 -8.65 0.35 -16.33
C ALA A 153 -8.81 -1.13 -16.72
N SER A 154 -8.03 -2.02 -16.11
CA SER A 154 -8.14 -3.47 -16.33
C SER A 154 -9.45 -4.05 -15.83
N GLY A 155 -9.97 -3.58 -14.68
CA GLY A 155 -11.29 -3.99 -14.19
C GLY A 155 -12.43 -3.61 -15.15
N LEU A 156 -12.43 -2.36 -15.63
CA LEU A 156 -13.42 -1.90 -16.61
C LEU A 156 -13.31 -2.66 -17.94
N ALA A 157 -12.08 -2.90 -18.43
CA ALA A 157 -11.85 -3.68 -19.64
C ALA A 157 -12.25 -5.17 -19.49
N ALA A 158 -12.23 -5.70 -18.26
CA ALA A 158 -12.74 -7.02 -17.92
C ALA A 158 -14.29 -7.09 -17.84
N LYS A 159 -14.98 -5.96 -18.08
CA LYS A 159 -16.42 -5.77 -17.89
C LYS A 159 -16.88 -5.98 -16.44
N LEU A 160 -16.01 -5.72 -15.47
CA LEU A 160 -16.42 -5.65 -14.08
C LEU A 160 -17.24 -4.38 -13.85
N PRO A 161 -18.34 -4.44 -13.07
CA PRO A 161 -19.05 -3.24 -12.69
C PRO A 161 -18.15 -2.37 -11.82
N LEU A 162 -18.24 -1.05 -12.00
CA LEU A 162 -17.43 -0.08 -11.26
C LEU A 162 -17.58 -0.24 -9.74
N SER A 163 -18.76 -0.65 -9.27
CA SER A 163 -19.03 -0.94 -7.85
C SER A 163 -18.16 -2.08 -7.29
N VAL A 164 -17.83 -3.10 -8.08
CA VAL A 164 -16.97 -4.21 -7.64
C VAL A 164 -15.51 -3.75 -7.57
N VAL A 165 -15.06 -2.95 -8.54
CA VAL A 165 -13.70 -2.39 -8.55
C VAL A 165 -13.50 -1.49 -7.34
N LEU A 166 -14.36 -0.48 -7.16
CA LEU A 166 -14.27 0.43 -6.01
C LEU A 166 -14.54 -0.27 -4.67
N GLY A 167 -15.45 -1.25 -4.67
CA GLY A 167 -15.74 -2.07 -3.49
C GLY A 167 -14.50 -2.83 -2.99
N PHE A 168 -13.71 -3.38 -3.90
CA PHE A 168 -12.43 -4.02 -3.56
C PHE A 168 -11.47 -3.02 -2.88
N ASP A 169 -11.29 -1.82 -3.46
CA ASP A 169 -10.37 -0.82 -2.91
C ASP A 169 -10.81 -0.33 -1.52
N ILE A 170 -12.12 -0.13 -1.32
CA ILE A 170 -12.69 0.26 -0.02
C ILE A 170 -12.47 -0.85 1.01
N VAL A 171 -12.76 -2.10 0.68
CA VAL A 171 -12.59 -3.24 1.61
C VAL A 171 -11.12 -3.40 1.99
N LEU A 172 -10.20 -3.24 1.03
CA LEU A 172 -8.77 -3.28 1.29
C LEU A 172 -8.34 -2.15 2.23
N LEU A 173 -8.77 -0.92 1.97
CA LEU A 173 -8.46 0.25 2.80
C LEU A 173 -8.96 0.08 4.25
N VAL A 174 -10.20 -0.37 4.43
CA VAL A 174 -10.80 -0.63 5.74
C VAL A 174 -10.02 -1.74 6.46
N SER A 175 -9.73 -2.83 5.75
CA SER A 175 -8.96 -3.96 6.29
C SER A 175 -7.57 -3.51 6.74
N CYS A 176 -6.83 -2.77 5.92
CA CYS A 176 -5.52 -2.21 6.30
C CYS A 176 -5.63 -1.32 7.53
N THR A 177 -6.63 -0.44 7.61
CA THR A 177 -6.82 0.46 8.76
C THR A 177 -7.04 -0.33 10.05
N LEU A 178 -7.89 -1.36 10.03
CA LEU A 178 -8.15 -2.22 11.19
C LEU A 178 -6.91 -3.00 11.60
N PHE A 179 -6.21 -3.62 10.66
CA PHE A 179 -5.03 -4.44 10.94
C PHE A 179 -3.85 -3.61 11.43
N TYR A 180 -3.64 -2.42 10.87
CA TYR A 180 -2.60 -1.50 11.33
C TYR A 180 -2.87 -1.03 12.76
N GLY A 181 -4.13 -0.68 13.06
CA GLY A 181 -4.55 -0.33 14.42
C GLY A 181 -4.30 -1.47 15.41
N MET A 182 -4.71 -2.68 15.04
CA MET A 182 -4.53 -3.89 15.84
C MET A 182 -3.03 -4.21 16.06
N ALA A 183 -2.22 -4.17 15.00
CA ALA A 183 -0.80 -4.47 15.09
C ALA A 183 -0.05 -3.50 16.02
N LEU A 184 -0.35 -2.19 15.94
CA LEU A 184 0.23 -1.20 16.84
C LEU A 184 -0.21 -1.43 18.30
N PHE A 185 -1.49 -1.74 18.52
CA PHE A 185 -2.01 -2.05 19.85
C PHE A 185 -1.31 -3.27 20.47
N LEU A 186 -1.23 -4.38 19.73
CA LEU A 186 -0.58 -5.60 20.20
C LEU A 186 0.92 -5.38 20.45
N THR A 187 1.59 -4.63 19.57
CA THR A 187 3.01 -4.30 19.75
C THR A 187 3.22 -3.47 21.02
N GLN A 188 2.32 -2.53 21.33
CA GLN A 188 2.36 -1.78 22.58
C GLN A 188 2.21 -2.71 23.79
N VAL A 189 1.16 -3.54 23.83
CA VAL A 189 0.90 -4.46 24.95
C VAL A 189 2.06 -5.44 25.17
N ALA A 190 2.55 -6.09 24.11
CA ALA A 190 3.68 -7.02 24.19
C ALA A 190 4.94 -6.33 24.73
N SER A 191 5.16 -5.09 24.30
CA SER A 191 6.32 -4.31 24.72
C SER A 191 6.22 -3.79 26.16
N ASP A 192 5.03 -3.71 26.74
CA ASP A 192 4.82 -3.37 28.14
C ASP A 192 4.96 -4.60 29.04
N TRP A 193 4.52 -5.77 28.56
CA TRP A 193 4.71 -7.06 29.25
C TRP A 193 6.18 -7.48 29.38
N GLY A 194 7.02 -7.14 28.39
CA GLY A 194 8.46 -7.45 28.42
C GLY A 194 9.27 -6.64 29.45
N ARG A 195 8.68 -5.68 30.16
CA ARG A 195 9.33 -4.97 31.29
C ARG A 195 9.21 -5.82 32.56
N ASN A 196 10.19 -6.69 32.80
CA ASN A 196 10.31 -7.40 34.07
C ASN A 196 10.55 -6.38 35.22
N PRO A 197 9.78 -6.39 36.33
CA PRO A 197 9.95 -5.43 37.44
C PRO A 197 11.24 -5.56 38.26
N SER A 198 12.12 -6.53 37.96
CA SER A 198 13.22 -6.94 38.85
C SER A 198 14.47 -6.04 38.80
N SER A 199 14.42 -4.84 38.19
CA SER A 199 15.57 -3.90 38.17
C SER A 199 15.35 -2.63 39.00
N ILE A 200 14.33 -2.58 39.86
CA ILE A 200 14.12 -1.49 40.83
C ILE A 200 14.34 -2.04 42.24
N GLN A 201 15.58 -2.41 42.54
CA GLN A 201 16.09 -2.49 43.91
C GLN A 201 17.57 -2.10 43.89
N HIS A 202 17.83 -0.81 44.07
CA HIS A 202 18.98 -0.28 44.78
C HIS A 202 18.55 1.02 45.46
#